data_AF-A0A257XB34-F1
#
_entry.id   AF-A0A257XB34-F1
#
_cell.length_a   1.000
_cell.length_b   1.000
_cell.length_c   1.000
_cell.angle_alpha   90.00
_cell.angle_beta   90.00
_cell.angle_gamma   90.00
#
_symmetry.space_group_name_H-M   'P 1'
#
loop_
_entity.id
_entity.type
_entity.pdbx_description
1 polymer ?
#
loop_
_entity_poly.entity_id
_entity_poly.type
_entity_poly.pdbx_seq_one_letter_code
_entity_poly.pdbx_strand_id
1 'polypeptide(L)'
;GIFYVREELQDILRPCLLGSWNVRSPNFIAQEEIAFERGGRRYEPGALNISGILGMKAGIDLIQEVGLSAISAQLLKLKARLHDGLQPLGFTFLGPDPQSINASCITTVQHPQRSLADISAHLTANSITTSLRHNRAGQALLRFSPHFYNTEAEMERVARVIGEAA
;
A
#
# COMPACT_ATOMS: atom_id res chain seq x y z
N GLY A 1 -3.61 3.57 11.84
CA GLY A 1 -3.54 4.33 10.58
C GLY A 1 -3.45 5.81 10.91
N ILE A 2 -3.20 6.66 9.91
CA ILE A 2 -3.12 8.12 10.09
C ILE A 2 -4.33 8.74 9.41
N PHE A 3 -5.03 9.62 10.13
CA PHE A 3 -6.07 10.46 9.58
C PHE A 3 -5.61 11.91 9.65
N TYR A 4 -5.62 12.60 8.52
CA TYR A 4 -5.20 13.99 8.42
C TYR A 4 -6.41 14.88 8.16
N VAL A 5 -6.56 15.93 8.98
CA VAL A 5 -7.57 16.97 8.82
C VAL A 5 -6.87 18.31 8.83
N ARG A 6 -7.03 19.07 7.75
CA ARG A 6 -6.58 20.46 7.69
C ARG A 6 -7.26 21.27 8.80
N GLU A 7 -6.51 22.10 9.52
CA GLU A 7 -6.99 22.79 10.72
C GLU A 7 -8.30 23.57 10.48
N GLU A 8 -8.39 24.33 9.39
CA GLU A 8 -9.57 25.12 9.02
C GLU A 8 -10.85 24.27 8.78
N LEU A 9 -10.71 22.96 8.58
CA LEU A 9 -11.85 22.07 8.37
C LEU A 9 -12.35 21.42 9.67
N GLN A 10 -11.64 21.58 10.79
CA GLN A 10 -11.99 20.89 12.04
C GLN A 10 -13.33 21.35 12.64
N ASP A 11 -13.73 22.58 12.37
CA ASP A 11 -15.00 23.15 12.86
C ASP A 11 -16.22 22.55 12.13
N ILE A 12 -16.05 22.21 10.85
CA ILE A 12 -17.10 21.62 10.02
C ILE A 12 -17.07 20.09 10.13
N LEU A 13 -15.88 19.50 10.20
CA LEU A 13 -15.71 18.06 10.34
C LEU A 13 -15.81 17.62 11.80
N ARG A 14 -17.05 17.39 12.24
CA ARG A 14 -17.35 16.91 13.58
C ARG A 14 -17.04 15.40 13.72
N PRO A 15 -16.32 14.97 14.77
CA PRO A 15 -16.14 13.56 15.09
C PRO A 15 -17.48 12.85 15.31
N CYS A 16 -17.63 11.67 14.72
CA CYS A 16 -18.81 10.81 14.94
C CYS A 16 -18.67 9.90 16.17
N LEU A 17 -17.44 9.61 16.60
CA LEU A 17 -17.15 8.85 17.81
C LEU A 17 -16.75 9.80 18.92
N LEU A 18 -17.42 9.69 20.06
CA LEU A 18 -17.16 10.46 21.26
C LEU A 18 -16.55 9.56 22.32
N GLY A 19 -15.60 10.09 23.06
CA GLY A 19 -15.18 9.47 24.30
C GLY A 19 -14.28 10.39 25.12
N SER A 20 -13.85 9.87 26.25
CA SER A 20 -13.17 10.67 27.28
C SER A 20 -11.82 11.24 26.84
N TRP A 21 -11.24 10.74 25.75
CA TRP A 21 -9.98 11.23 25.24
C TRP A 21 -10.14 12.37 24.23
N ASN A 22 -11.24 12.45 23.45
CA ASN A 22 -11.42 13.52 22.45
C ASN A 22 -12.40 14.63 22.85
N VAL A 23 -13.24 14.39 23.84
CA VAL A 23 -14.12 15.41 24.44
C VAL A 23 -13.46 15.95 25.71
N ARG A 24 -13.65 17.24 25.98
CA ARG A 24 -13.23 17.88 27.23
C ARG A 24 -14.03 17.30 28.38
N SER A 25 -13.39 16.44 29.16
CA SER A 25 -13.99 15.73 30.28
C SER A 25 -13.05 15.82 31.49
N PRO A 26 -13.07 16.93 32.25
CA PRO A 26 -12.21 17.09 33.42
C PRO A 26 -12.44 15.95 34.41
N ASN A 27 -11.36 15.35 34.91
CA ASN A 27 -11.40 14.16 35.77
C ASN A 27 -12.20 12.98 35.19
N PHE A 28 -12.29 12.89 33.85
CA PHE A 28 -13.10 11.89 33.13
C PHE A 28 -14.60 11.97 33.42
N ILE A 29 -15.09 13.15 33.84
CA ILE A 29 -16.50 13.39 34.13
C ILE A 29 -17.18 13.93 32.86
N ALA A 30 -18.32 13.33 32.49
CA ALA A 30 -19.14 13.80 31.38
C ALA A 30 -19.70 15.20 31.67
N GLN A 31 -19.75 16.05 30.63
CA GLN A 31 -20.23 17.43 30.72
C GLN A 31 -21.60 17.56 30.02
N GLU A 32 -22.36 18.61 30.35
CA GLU A 32 -23.66 18.89 29.71
C GLU A 32 -23.52 19.18 28.22
N GLU A 33 -22.44 19.87 27.83
CA GLU A 33 -22.13 20.21 26.44
C GLU A 33 -20.92 19.44 25.92
N ILE A 34 -20.98 19.03 24.64
CA ILE A 34 -19.85 18.40 23.96
C ILE A 34 -18.92 19.50 23.44
N ALA A 35 -17.81 19.70 24.15
CA ALA A 35 -16.68 20.47 23.68
C ALA A 35 -15.52 19.53 23.34
N PHE A 36 -15.02 19.57 22.11
CA PHE A 36 -13.90 18.73 21.71
C PHE A 36 -12.54 19.33 22.11
N GLU A 37 -11.54 18.45 22.23
CA GLU A 37 -10.13 18.84 22.26
C GLU A 37 -9.70 19.45 20.91
N ARG A 38 -8.64 20.26 20.93
CA ARG A 38 -8.06 20.85 19.71
C ARG A 38 -7.12 19.87 19.01
N GLY A 39 -6.93 20.04 17.70
CA GLY A 39 -5.96 19.28 16.92
C GLY A 39 -6.34 17.81 16.71
N GLY A 40 -5.36 16.94 16.49
CA GLY A 40 -5.59 15.53 16.16
C GLY A 40 -6.36 14.74 17.23
N ARG A 41 -6.15 15.06 18.51
CA ARG A 41 -6.83 14.44 19.66
C ARG A 41 -8.35 14.48 19.55
N ARG A 42 -8.90 15.48 18.86
CA ARG A 42 -10.33 15.59 18.49
C ARG A 42 -10.89 14.31 17.85
N TYR A 43 -10.07 13.54 17.13
CA TYR A 43 -10.48 12.35 16.39
C TYR A 43 -10.09 11.02 17.07
N GLU A 44 -9.66 11.08 18.34
CA GLU A 44 -9.17 9.93 19.11
C GLU A 44 -10.08 9.69 20.33
N PRO A 45 -11.20 8.95 20.19
CA PRO A 45 -12.24 8.93 21.22
C PRO A 45 -11.85 8.27 22.55
N GLY A 46 -10.88 7.35 22.55
CA GLY A 46 -10.57 6.58 23.74
C GLY A 46 -9.12 6.12 23.80
N ALA A 47 -8.90 5.02 24.52
CA ALA A 47 -7.57 4.44 24.69
C ALA A 47 -6.91 4.20 23.32
N LEU A 48 -5.69 4.71 23.19
CA LEU A 48 -4.92 4.62 21.96
C LEU A 48 -4.33 3.22 21.80
N ASN A 49 -4.20 2.76 20.55
CA ASN A 49 -3.40 1.58 20.23
C ASN A 49 -1.91 1.91 20.33
N ILE A 50 -1.38 2.02 21.56
CA ILE A 50 0.00 2.44 21.82
C ILE A 50 1.00 1.52 21.12
N SER A 51 0.84 0.20 21.21
CA SER A 51 1.74 -0.75 20.56
C SER A 51 1.76 -0.58 19.04
N GLY A 52 0.59 -0.39 18.42
CA GLY A 52 0.49 -0.11 16.99
C GLY A 52 1.10 1.24 16.59
N ILE A 53 0.97 2.27 17.43
CA ILE A 53 1.56 3.59 17.20
C ILE A 53 3.09 3.50 17.26
N LEU A 54 3.65 2.78 18.25
CA LEU A 54 5.10 2.59 18.36
C LEU A 54 5.66 1.82 17.16
N GLY A 55 4.97 0.76 16.72
CA GLY A 55 5.35 0.03 15.49
C GLY A 55 5.27 0.90 14.24
N MET A 56 4.23 1.72 14.10
CA MET A 56 4.10 2.69 13.00
C MET A 56 5.22 3.73 13.02
N LYS A 57 5.59 4.25 14.20
CA LYS A 57 6.71 5.18 14.36
C LYS A 57 8.01 4.54 13.84
N ALA A 58 8.33 3.33 14.30
CA ALA A 58 9.53 2.62 13.86
C ALA A 58 9.56 2.42 12.32
N GLY A 59 8.41 2.09 11.72
CA GLY A 59 8.30 1.97 10.26
C GLY A 59 8.50 3.31 9.53
N ILE A 60 7.99 4.42 10.08
CA ILE A 60 8.20 5.77 9.55
C ILE A 60 9.67 6.18 9.68
N ASP A 61 10.31 5.88 10.81
CA ASP A 61 11.73 6.17 11.03
C ASP A 61 12.60 5.42 10.01
N LEU A 62 12.32 4.14 9.75
CA LEU A 62 13.02 3.36 8.73
C LEU A 62 12.87 3.98 7.32
N ILE A 63 11.67 4.42 6.96
CA ILE A 63 11.43 5.09 5.66
C ILE A 63 12.22 6.42 5.58
N GLN A 64 12.29 7.17 6.67
CA GLN A 64 13.06 8.42 6.73
C GLN A 64 14.58 8.18 6.66
N GLU A 65 15.08 7.12 7.30
CA GLU A 65 16.50 6.73 7.28
C GLU A 65 16.97 6.39 5.86
N VAL A 66 16.18 5.60 5.12
CA VAL A 66 16.48 5.27 3.72
C VAL A 66 16.25 6.47 2.79
N GLY A 67 15.22 7.26 3.07
CA GLY A 67 14.85 8.46 2.32
C GLY A 67 13.88 8.20 1.17
N LEU A 68 12.86 9.05 1.07
CA LEU A 68 11.77 8.91 0.09
C LEU A 68 12.25 8.93 -1.37
N SER A 69 13.22 9.78 -1.70
CA SER A 69 13.75 9.88 -3.07
C SER A 69 14.49 8.60 -3.50
N ALA A 70 15.29 8.02 -2.60
CA ALA A 70 15.99 6.77 -2.86
C ALA A 70 15.01 5.60 -3.01
N ILE A 71 14.01 5.53 -2.12
CA ILE A 71 12.92 4.56 -2.20
C ILE A 71 12.20 4.69 -3.55
N SER A 72 11.78 5.90 -3.92
CA SER A 72 11.07 6.15 -5.19
C SER A 72 11.87 5.70 -6.41
N ALA A 73 13.16 6.09 -6.47
CA ALA A 73 14.04 5.69 -7.57
C ALA A 73 14.20 4.16 -7.67
N GLN A 74 14.40 3.48 -6.54
CA GLN A 74 14.50 2.03 -6.51
C GLN A 74 13.20 1.36 -6.96
N LEU A 75 12.06 1.82 -6.47
CA LEU A 75 10.74 1.28 -6.82
C LEU A 75 10.44 1.41 -8.32
N LEU A 76 10.77 2.55 -8.93
CA LEU A 76 10.62 2.76 -10.38
C LEU A 76 11.58 1.88 -11.19
N LYS A 77 12.82 1.68 -10.71
CA LYS A 77 13.79 0.76 -11.32
C LYS A 77 13.28 -0.69 -11.32
N LEU A 78 12.75 -1.15 -10.18
CA LEU A 78 12.17 -2.49 -10.06
C LEU A 78 10.96 -2.68 -10.99
N LYS A 79 10.09 -1.67 -11.08
CA LYS A 79 8.97 -1.70 -12.02
C LYS A 79 9.44 -1.81 -13.47
N ALA A 80 10.42 -1.02 -13.90
CA ALA A 80 10.96 -1.09 -15.25
C ALA A 80 11.54 -2.48 -15.53
N ARG A 81 12.33 -3.03 -14.61
CA ARG A 81 12.91 -4.38 -14.76
C ARG A 81 11.84 -5.47 -14.89
N LEU A 82 10.79 -5.40 -14.07
CA LEU A 82 9.68 -6.34 -14.16
C LEU A 82 8.90 -6.18 -15.47
N HIS A 83 8.71 -4.94 -15.93
CA HIS A 83 8.04 -4.66 -17.20
C HIS A 83 8.81 -5.28 -18.38
N ASP A 84 10.12 -5.04 -18.45
CA ASP A 84 11.01 -5.59 -19.47
C ASP A 84 11.00 -7.12 -19.49
N GLY A 85 10.89 -7.76 -18.32
CA GLY A 85 10.83 -9.22 -18.22
C GLY A 85 9.49 -9.83 -18.62
N LEU A 86 8.37 -9.16 -18.33
CA LEU A 86 7.03 -9.70 -18.59
C LEU A 86 6.49 -9.35 -19.98
N GLN A 87 6.89 -8.22 -20.58
CA GLN A 87 6.40 -7.80 -21.89
C GLN A 87 6.68 -8.84 -23.00
N PRO A 88 7.88 -9.43 -23.13
CA PRO A 88 8.16 -10.47 -24.12
C PRO A 88 7.34 -11.75 -23.92
N LEU A 89 6.80 -11.98 -22.72
CA LEU A 89 5.98 -13.14 -22.40
C LEU A 89 4.49 -12.93 -22.75
N GLY A 90 4.14 -11.83 -23.43
CA GLY A 90 2.77 -11.58 -23.92
C GLY A 90 1.81 -10.96 -22.90
N PHE A 91 2.32 -10.52 -21.74
CA PHE A 91 1.49 -9.83 -20.75
C PHE A 91 1.12 -8.42 -21.19
N THR A 92 -0.11 -8.02 -20.87
CA THR A 92 -0.58 -6.63 -20.97
C THR A 92 -0.58 -6.00 -19.58
N PHE A 93 -0.07 -4.78 -19.47
CA PHE A 93 0.05 -4.06 -18.21
C PHE A 93 -1.17 -3.16 -17.97
N LEU A 94 -1.70 -3.21 -16.74
CA LEU A 94 -2.75 -2.33 -16.26
C LEU A 94 -2.10 -1.27 -15.37
N GLY A 95 -1.90 -0.09 -15.94
CA GLY A 95 -1.34 1.05 -15.23
C GLY A 95 -0.44 1.89 -16.14
N PRO A 96 0.12 2.97 -15.59
CA PRO A 96 1.04 3.83 -16.32
C PRO A 96 2.33 3.09 -16.67
N ASP A 97 2.89 3.45 -17.82
CA ASP A 97 4.23 3.06 -18.28
C ASP A 97 5.29 3.37 -17.20
N PRO A 98 6.37 2.56 -17.04
CA PRO A 98 7.43 2.83 -16.08
C PRO A 98 8.08 4.22 -16.19
N GLN A 99 8.10 4.84 -17.37
CA GLN A 99 8.67 6.17 -17.61
C GLN A 99 7.68 7.31 -17.34
N SER A 100 6.41 7.00 -17.03
CA SER A 100 5.40 8.00 -16.74
C SER A 100 5.64 8.68 -15.39
N ILE A 101 5.35 9.99 -15.30
CA ILE A 101 5.35 10.73 -14.02
C ILE A 101 4.35 10.15 -13.00
N ASN A 102 3.33 9.42 -13.47
CA ASN A 102 2.32 8.79 -12.62
C ASN A 102 2.69 7.35 -12.23
N ALA A 103 3.89 6.87 -12.59
CA ALA A 103 4.32 5.52 -12.27
C ALA A 103 4.42 5.29 -10.75
N SER A 104 4.04 4.08 -10.33
CA SER A 104 4.18 3.57 -8.97
C SER A 104 4.79 2.17 -9.01
N CYS A 105 5.22 1.63 -7.85
CA CYS A 105 5.84 0.30 -7.80
C CYS A 105 4.90 -0.86 -8.12
N ILE A 106 3.58 -0.65 -8.01
CA ILE A 106 2.60 -1.72 -8.19
C ILE A 106 2.45 -1.98 -9.70
N THR A 107 2.69 -3.23 -10.08
CA THR A 107 2.53 -3.71 -11.46
C THR A 107 1.41 -4.72 -11.49
N THR A 108 0.33 -4.41 -12.22
CA THR A 108 -0.77 -5.35 -12.45
C THR A 108 -0.75 -5.75 -13.90
N VAL A 109 -0.89 -7.05 -14.18
CA VAL A 109 -0.88 -7.58 -15.54
C VAL A 109 -2.07 -8.49 -15.78
N GLN A 110 -2.41 -8.64 -17.05
CA GLN A 110 -3.29 -9.67 -17.55
C GLN A 110 -2.62 -10.40 -18.72
N HIS A 111 -3.11 -11.59 -19.04
CA HIS A 111 -2.65 -12.35 -20.19
C HIS A 111 -3.87 -12.86 -20.98
N PRO A 112 -3.89 -12.76 -22.32
CA PRO A 112 -5.08 -13.13 -23.08
C PRO A 112 -5.37 -14.64 -23.12
N GLN A 113 -4.35 -15.50 -23.08
CA GLN A 113 -4.50 -16.96 -23.18
C GLN A 113 -4.13 -17.75 -21.92
N ARG A 114 -3.17 -17.27 -21.12
CA ARG A 114 -2.65 -18.01 -19.96
C ARG A 114 -3.52 -17.78 -18.73
N SER A 115 -3.78 -18.85 -17.98
CA SER A 115 -4.46 -18.79 -16.69
C SER A 115 -3.58 -18.11 -15.63
N LEU A 116 -3.99 -16.93 -15.17
CA LEU A 116 -3.26 -16.20 -14.13
C LEU A 116 -3.32 -16.89 -12.76
N ALA A 117 -4.35 -17.70 -12.53
CA ALA A 117 -4.45 -18.51 -11.32
C ALA A 117 -3.35 -19.58 -11.29
N ASP A 118 -3.14 -20.27 -12.42
CA ASP A 118 -2.10 -21.30 -12.54
C ASP A 118 -0.70 -20.69 -12.47
N ILE A 119 -0.49 -19.53 -13.12
CA ILE A 119 0.75 -18.77 -12.98
C ILE A 119 0.99 -18.38 -11.51
N SER A 120 -0.03 -17.86 -10.81
CA SER A 120 0.10 -17.49 -9.39
C SER A 120 0.41 -18.69 -8.50
N ALA A 121 -0.17 -19.87 -8.78
CA ALA A 121 0.12 -21.10 -8.07
C ALA A 121 1.56 -21.58 -8.35
N HIS A 122 2.01 -21.52 -9.60
CA HIS A 122 3.37 -21.87 -9.99
C HIS A 122 4.42 -20.95 -9.36
N LEU A 123 4.16 -19.64 -9.31
CA LEU A 123 4.99 -18.67 -8.59
C LEU A 123 5.07 -19.00 -7.10
N THR A 124 3.92 -19.32 -6.48
CA THR A 124 3.86 -19.68 -5.05
C THR A 124 4.67 -20.93 -4.76
N ALA A 125 4.58 -21.96 -5.62
CA ALA A 125 5.38 -23.19 -5.51
C ALA A 125 6.90 -22.91 -5.62
N ASN A 126 7.29 -21.82 -6.29
CA ASN A 126 8.66 -21.33 -6.39
C ASN A 126 9.01 -20.25 -5.35
N SER A 127 8.24 -20.16 -4.26
CA SER A 127 8.45 -19.17 -3.19
C SER A 127 8.40 -17.72 -3.65
N ILE A 128 7.57 -17.42 -4.65
CA ILE A 128 7.28 -16.06 -5.12
C ILE A 128 5.83 -15.74 -4.78
N THR A 129 5.63 -14.77 -3.88
CA THR A 129 4.28 -14.36 -3.48
C THR A 129 3.76 -13.23 -4.37
N THR A 130 2.59 -13.46 -4.96
CA THR A 130 1.85 -12.48 -5.77
C THR A 130 0.42 -12.34 -5.28
N SER A 131 -0.33 -11.40 -5.85
CA SER A 131 -1.75 -11.22 -5.56
C SER A 131 -2.60 -11.46 -6.80
N LEU A 132 -3.37 -12.54 -6.80
CA LEU A 132 -4.45 -12.72 -7.76
C LEU A 132 -5.63 -11.80 -7.39
N ARG A 133 -6.13 -11.06 -8.37
CA ARG A 133 -7.22 -10.08 -8.25
C ARG A 133 -8.20 -10.28 -9.39
N HIS A 134 -9.34 -9.59 -9.32
CA HIS A 134 -10.35 -9.62 -10.37
C HIS A 134 -10.81 -8.20 -10.68
N ASN A 135 -11.04 -7.90 -11.96
CA ASN A 135 -11.70 -6.66 -12.36
C ASN A 135 -13.23 -6.77 -12.22
N ARG A 136 -13.97 -5.71 -12.54
CA ARG A 136 -15.44 -5.67 -12.44
C ARG A 136 -16.16 -6.67 -13.36
N ALA A 137 -15.50 -7.09 -14.45
CA ALA A 137 -16.00 -8.12 -15.35
C ALA A 137 -15.66 -9.55 -14.87
N GLY A 138 -15.07 -9.70 -13.69
CA GLY A 138 -14.64 -11.00 -13.15
C GLY A 138 -13.38 -11.56 -13.80
N GLN A 139 -12.69 -10.80 -14.65
CA GLN A 139 -11.46 -11.27 -15.29
C GLN A 139 -10.30 -11.22 -14.30
N ALA A 140 -9.51 -12.30 -14.25
CA ALA A 140 -8.36 -12.42 -13.37
C ALA A 140 -7.26 -11.41 -13.75
N LEU A 141 -6.58 -10.89 -12.74
CA LEU A 141 -5.45 -9.99 -12.81
C LEU A 141 -4.35 -10.48 -11.88
N LEU A 142 -3.10 -10.46 -12.32
CA LEU A 142 -1.96 -10.81 -11.48
C LEU A 142 -1.24 -9.53 -11.07
N ARG A 143 -1.10 -9.31 -9.75
CA ARG A 143 -0.49 -8.11 -9.18
C ARG A 143 0.80 -8.42 -8.44
N PHE A 144 1.83 -7.66 -8.79
CA PHE A 144 3.13 -7.59 -8.16
C PHE A 144 3.24 -6.26 -7.40
N SER A 145 3.79 -6.29 -6.19
CA SER A 145 3.94 -5.11 -5.34
C SER A 145 5.29 -5.15 -4.61
N PRO A 146 6.41 -5.01 -5.34
CA PRO A 146 7.72 -4.94 -4.72
C PRO A 146 7.84 -3.69 -3.84
N HIS A 147 8.75 -3.77 -2.86
CA HIS A 147 9.13 -2.65 -2.01
C HIS A 147 10.63 -2.33 -2.14
N PHE A 148 11.12 -1.31 -1.43
CA PHE A 148 12.53 -0.88 -1.53
C PHE A 148 13.56 -1.94 -1.14
N TYR A 149 13.16 -2.97 -0.38
CA TYR A 149 14.04 -4.09 -0.01
C TYR A 149 14.15 -5.17 -1.09
N ASN A 150 13.33 -5.09 -2.16
CA ASN A 150 13.43 -6.02 -3.28
C ASN A 150 14.54 -5.63 -4.24
N THR A 151 14.99 -6.61 -5.03
CA THR A 151 16.13 -6.48 -5.95
C THR A 151 15.72 -6.69 -7.41
N GLU A 152 16.53 -6.17 -8.35
CA GLU A 152 16.33 -6.43 -9.79
C GLU A 152 16.45 -7.92 -10.12
N ALA A 153 17.35 -8.64 -9.46
CA ALA A 153 17.51 -10.08 -9.62
C ALA A 153 16.24 -10.85 -9.22
N GLU A 154 15.50 -10.38 -8.21
CA GLU A 154 14.18 -10.94 -7.89
C GLU A 154 13.16 -10.68 -9.00
N MET A 155 13.17 -9.50 -9.64
CA MET A 155 12.27 -9.20 -10.76
C MET A 155 12.58 -10.07 -11.99
N GLU A 156 13.87 -10.27 -12.27
CA GLU A 156 14.34 -11.19 -13.32
C GLU A 156 13.94 -12.64 -13.01
N ARG A 157 14.07 -13.06 -11.75
CA ARG A 157 13.63 -14.38 -11.31
C ARG A 157 12.13 -14.57 -11.49
N VAL A 158 11.31 -13.56 -11.22
CA VAL A 158 9.85 -13.59 -11.48
C VAL A 158 9.58 -13.88 -12.95
N ALA A 159 10.16 -13.10 -13.86
CA ALA A 159 9.94 -13.27 -15.29
C ALA A 159 10.40 -14.66 -15.79
N ARG A 160 11.58 -15.11 -15.33
CA ARG A 160 12.11 -16.44 -15.67
C ARG A 160 11.17 -17.56 -15.23
N VAL A 161 10.73 -17.57 -13.98
CA VAL A 161 9.83 -18.62 -13.44
C VAL A 161 8.48 -18.60 -14.16
N ILE A 162 7.96 -17.43 -14.55
CA ILE A 162 6.73 -17.35 -15.35
C ILE A 162 6.92 -17.92 -16.76
N GLY A 163 8.10 -17.77 -17.35
CA GLY A 163 8.44 -18.36 -18.64
C GLY A 163 8.58 -19.89 -18.58
N GLU A 164 8.93 -20.45 -17.42
CA GLU A 164 9.03 -21.90 -17.18
C GLU A 164 7.66 -22.57 -16.98
N ALA A 165 6.63 -21.81 -16.58
CA ALA A 165 5.26 -22.30 -16.50
C ALA A 165 4.67 -22.51 -17.91
N ALA A 166 4.40 -23.77 -18.27
CA ALA A 166 3.73 -24.14 -19.52
C ALA A 166 2.35 -23.47 -19.68
#